data_AF-A0A7R8H8V3-F1
#
_entry.id   AF-A0A7R8H8V3-F1
#
_cell.length_a   1.000
_cell.length_b   1.000
_cell.length_c   1.000
_cell.angle_alpha   90.00
_cell.angle_beta   90.00
_cell.angle_gamma   90.00
#
_symmetry.space_group_name_H-M   'P 1'
#
loop_
_entity.id
_entity.type
_entity.pdbx_description
1 polymer ?
#
loop_
_entity_poly.entity_id
_entity_poly.type
_entity_poly.pdbx_seq_one_letter_code
_entity_poly.pdbx_strand_id
1 'polypeptide(L)'
;MLVLQCILITLRCVSGRLNQLKFSKDYSVMEGPHNKGSPLHVNISINLRNIFEVNEKLSLITVETSIRMIWQDPRIYPTNNGSDWDFDFITFNGKIVKRKFWIPDVFIDGAKNARIPKYHLQPMSLRYYKNRNLRLSLRINFDVICQMDFHKYPNDEQLCDIPLESWDTSMDDMKLNWDLSNSVINPNITLDQFSPLIYFKKYDTQSDMTSYSGLIIRIQLQRLIPYHVIQTFIPSIVFVILGWISLFLDPQAIPGRVKMVMLSLLTSLAMFNSVRDSTPQVSYVSYLDIWMSGGGFNQTATTNNAAANTSMMGASTPNPMKDVEVVNPPDDSVSSLCFSPPSLQQNFSHRWIGPILDVCWHDDGSKVFMASCDKQVKCWDLGSNQTIQVAQHDAPVKCFWDTRSPNPIMSINLNERVYCADVDFPMAVVGLSGRGIVIYSLDGQTIKEYKRVEPPLKYQHRCVSIFKDKKKYNLQVLLWDIYAVNDIAFHPIHGTLATVGSDGRYSFWDKDARTKLKTSEPMDQPITKCCFYGKWTNICLLSIIRLV
;
A
#
# COMPACT_ATOMS: atom_id res chain seq x y z
N MET A 1 -26.84 -36.48 -15.14
CA MET A 1 -28.11 -35.95 -15.68
C MET A 1 -28.71 -34.81 -14.85
N LEU A 2 -28.55 -34.77 -13.51
CA LEU A 2 -29.10 -33.71 -12.64
C LEU A 2 -28.43 -32.32 -12.76
N VAL A 3 -27.14 -32.25 -13.12
CA VAL A 3 -26.41 -30.96 -13.25
C VAL A 3 -26.85 -30.18 -14.50
N LEU A 4 -27.21 -30.87 -15.59
CA LEU A 4 -27.70 -30.22 -16.82
C LEU A 4 -29.09 -29.59 -16.63
N GLN A 5 -29.93 -30.18 -15.77
CA GLN A 5 -31.29 -29.73 -15.53
C GLN A 5 -31.31 -28.45 -14.67
N CYS A 6 -30.40 -28.30 -13.71
CA CYS A 6 -30.23 -27.05 -12.95
C CYS A 6 -29.71 -25.88 -13.81
N ILE A 7 -28.86 -26.15 -14.80
CA ILE A 7 -28.33 -25.12 -15.71
C ILE A 7 -29.42 -24.65 -16.70
N LEU A 8 -30.28 -25.54 -17.17
CA LEU A 8 -31.41 -25.21 -18.04
C LEU A 8 -32.55 -24.46 -17.33
N ILE A 9 -32.81 -24.75 -16.06
CA ILE A 9 -33.82 -24.03 -15.25
C ILE A 9 -33.36 -22.60 -14.95
N THR A 10 -32.07 -22.39 -14.64
CA THR A 10 -31.52 -21.05 -14.42
C THR A 10 -31.47 -20.20 -15.70
N LEU A 11 -31.20 -20.81 -16.87
CA LEU A 11 -31.24 -20.11 -18.16
C LEU A 11 -32.67 -19.74 -18.62
N ARG A 12 -33.69 -20.57 -18.36
CA ARG A 12 -35.10 -20.23 -18.69
C ARG A 12 -35.67 -19.14 -17.78
N CYS A 13 -35.30 -19.11 -16.50
CA CYS A 13 -35.84 -18.12 -15.55
C CYS A 13 -35.31 -16.69 -15.80
N VAL A 14 -34.07 -16.55 -16.27
CA VAL A 14 -33.48 -15.23 -16.60
C VAL A 14 -34.04 -14.66 -17.91
N SER A 15 -34.44 -15.51 -18.86
CA SER A 15 -35.08 -15.11 -20.12
C SER A 15 -36.50 -14.53 -19.91
N GLY A 16 -37.26 -15.04 -18.94
CA GLY A 16 -38.65 -14.64 -18.71
C GLY A 16 -38.85 -13.15 -18.39
N ARG A 17 -38.01 -12.56 -17.53
CA ARG A 17 -38.16 -11.14 -17.12
C ARG A 17 -37.79 -10.13 -18.21
N LEU A 18 -36.89 -10.50 -19.12
CA LEU A 18 -36.55 -9.66 -20.28
C LEU A 18 -37.69 -9.64 -21.30
N ASN A 19 -38.43 -10.73 -21.46
CA ASN A 19 -39.56 -10.83 -22.38
C ASN A 19 -40.77 -9.96 -21.96
N GLN A 20 -40.78 -9.49 -20.70
CA GLN A 20 -41.79 -8.56 -20.17
C GLN A 20 -41.55 -7.10 -20.62
N LEU A 21 -40.40 -6.79 -21.23
CA LEU A 21 -40.10 -5.49 -21.82
C LEU A 21 -39.95 -5.61 -23.34
N LYS A 22 -40.50 -4.64 -24.05
CA LYS A 22 -40.27 -4.42 -25.48
C LYS A 22 -39.40 -3.18 -25.64
N PHE A 23 -38.46 -3.30 -26.56
CA PHE A 23 -37.58 -2.21 -26.99
C PHE A 23 -38.07 -1.72 -28.35
N SER A 24 -38.02 -0.41 -28.58
CA SER A 24 -38.24 0.16 -29.91
C SER A 24 -37.30 -0.48 -30.93
N LYS A 25 -37.72 -0.55 -32.20
CA LYS A 25 -36.91 -1.13 -33.28
C LYS A 25 -35.56 -0.41 -33.45
N ASP A 26 -35.53 0.88 -33.12
CA ASP A 26 -34.35 1.74 -33.25
C ASP A 26 -33.56 1.87 -31.94
N TYR A 27 -33.76 0.96 -30.99
CA TYR A 27 -33.09 1.03 -29.69
C TYR A 27 -31.60 0.69 -29.79
N SER A 28 -30.75 1.69 -29.53
CA SER A 28 -29.31 1.53 -29.34
C SER A 28 -28.91 1.78 -27.89
N VAL A 29 -28.03 0.94 -27.37
CA VAL A 29 -27.43 1.08 -26.03
C VAL A 29 -26.39 2.21 -25.99
N MET A 30 -25.84 2.58 -27.15
CA MET A 30 -24.78 3.59 -27.26
C MET A 30 -25.32 5.02 -27.27
N GLU A 31 -26.61 5.19 -27.56
CA GLU A 31 -27.22 6.50 -27.73
C GLU A 31 -28.23 6.77 -26.60
N GLY A 32 -28.15 7.96 -26.03
CA GLY A 32 -29.09 8.41 -25.00
C GLY A 32 -30.51 8.56 -25.54
N PRO A 33 -31.52 8.54 -24.65
CA PRO A 33 -32.88 8.85 -25.05
C PRO A 33 -32.98 10.34 -25.42
N HIS A 34 -33.01 10.64 -26.72
CA HIS A 34 -33.18 12.00 -27.20
C HIS A 34 -34.68 12.33 -27.33
N ASN A 35 -35.16 13.28 -26.52
CA ASN A 35 -36.50 13.86 -26.70
C ASN A 35 -36.37 15.15 -27.50
N LYS A 36 -36.98 15.19 -28.69
CA LYS A 36 -36.98 16.39 -29.54
C LYS A 36 -37.58 17.58 -28.78
N GLY A 37 -36.72 18.45 -28.25
CA GLY A 37 -37.09 19.72 -27.61
C GLY A 37 -37.04 19.76 -26.07
N SER A 38 -36.66 18.68 -25.37
CA SER A 38 -36.50 18.72 -23.90
C SER A 38 -35.31 17.89 -23.42
N PRO A 39 -34.45 18.42 -22.52
CA PRO A 39 -33.34 17.65 -21.97
C PRO A 39 -33.85 16.48 -21.12
N LEU A 40 -33.11 15.38 -21.12
CA LEU A 40 -33.31 14.26 -20.23
C LEU A 40 -33.02 14.70 -18.80
N HIS A 41 -34.01 14.58 -17.92
CA HIS A 41 -33.82 14.85 -16.51
C HIS A 41 -33.37 13.58 -15.79
N VAL A 42 -32.18 13.62 -15.20
CA VAL A 42 -31.64 12.52 -14.40
C VAL A 42 -31.61 12.96 -12.94
N ASN A 43 -32.48 12.35 -12.14
CA ASN A 43 -32.55 12.59 -10.71
C ASN A 43 -31.56 11.66 -9.99
N ILE A 44 -30.59 12.24 -9.30
CA ILE A 44 -29.55 11.53 -8.57
C ILE A 44 -29.89 11.58 -7.08
N SER A 45 -29.92 10.42 -6.44
CA SER A 45 -29.96 10.30 -4.98
C SER A 45 -28.75 9.53 -4.47
N ILE A 46 -28.19 10.00 -3.37
CA ILE A 46 -26.98 9.40 -2.80
C ILE A 46 -27.27 8.87 -1.41
N ASN A 47 -26.76 7.67 -1.17
CA ASN A 47 -26.69 7.13 0.18
C ASN A 47 -25.22 7.09 0.60
N LEU A 48 -24.82 8.05 1.43
CA LEU A 48 -23.49 8.06 2.03
C LEU A 48 -23.49 7.07 3.20
N ARG A 49 -22.80 5.94 2.99
CA ARG A 49 -22.79 4.83 3.95
C ARG A 49 -21.73 5.03 5.01
N ASN A 50 -20.52 5.38 4.58
CA ASN A 50 -19.38 5.59 5.46
C ASN A 50 -18.34 6.49 4.80
N ILE A 51 -17.52 7.14 5.64
CA ILE A 51 -16.26 7.75 5.26
C ILE A 51 -15.19 6.84 5.87
N PHE A 52 -14.41 6.16 5.03
CA PHE A 52 -13.44 5.16 5.50
C PHE A 52 -12.20 5.80 6.11
N GLU A 53 -11.63 6.78 5.42
CA GLU A 53 -10.37 7.41 5.81
C GLU A 53 -10.31 8.82 5.23
N VAL A 54 -9.74 9.73 6.02
CA VAL A 54 -9.31 11.06 5.60
C VAL A 54 -7.78 11.05 5.65
N ASN A 55 -7.14 11.07 4.49
CA ASN A 55 -5.69 11.04 4.38
C ASN A 55 -5.16 12.45 4.09
N GLU A 56 -4.69 13.11 5.14
CA GLU A 56 -4.26 14.51 5.09
C GLU A 56 -2.97 14.69 4.28
N LYS A 57 -2.02 13.75 4.44
CA LYS A 57 -0.73 13.75 3.73
C LYS A 57 -0.90 13.66 2.21
N LEU A 58 -1.85 12.83 1.77
CA LEU A 58 -2.16 12.67 0.35
C LEU A 58 -3.27 13.60 -0.14
N SER A 59 -3.93 14.36 0.75
CA SER A 59 -5.09 15.18 0.44
C SER A 59 -6.20 14.36 -0.25
N LEU A 60 -6.52 13.20 0.33
CA LEU A 60 -7.50 12.25 -0.21
C LEU A 60 -8.57 11.92 0.83
N ILE A 61 -9.82 11.77 0.37
CA ILE A 61 -10.91 11.21 1.17
C ILE A 61 -11.44 9.94 0.51
N THR A 62 -11.60 8.89 1.32
CA THR A 62 -12.13 7.60 0.86
C THR A 62 -13.56 7.44 1.35
N VAL A 63 -14.52 7.34 0.43
CA VAL A 63 -15.95 7.28 0.77
C VAL A 63 -16.62 6.03 0.24
N GLU A 64 -17.54 5.49 1.02
CA GLU A 64 -18.48 4.45 0.59
C GLU A 64 -19.83 5.06 0.28
N THR A 65 -20.24 5.01 -0.98
CA THR A 65 -21.52 5.56 -1.39
C THR A 65 -22.33 4.55 -2.20
N SER A 66 -23.65 4.65 -2.09
CA SER A 66 -24.56 4.04 -3.05
C SER A 66 -25.21 5.14 -3.86
N ILE A 67 -24.86 5.21 -5.15
CA ILE A 67 -25.40 6.18 -6.09
C ILE A 67 -26.62 5.57 -6.75
N ARG A 68 -27.71 6.35 -6.78
CA ARG A 68 -28.95 5.98 -7.44
C ARG A 68 -29.29 7.04 -8.47
N MET A 69 -29.60 6.59 -9.68
CA MET A 69 -29.98 7.46 -10.78
C MET A 69 -31.36 7.06 -11.26
N ILE A 70 -32.25 8.03 -11.42
CA ILE A 70 -33.62 7.84 -11.88
C ILE A 70 -33.81 8.69 -13.13
N TRP A 71 -34.17 8.03 -14.23
CA TRP A 71 -34.49 8.69 -15.51
C TRP A 71 -35.63 7.97 -16.20
N GLN A 72 -36.16 8.55 -17.27
CA GLN A 72 -37.18 7.94 -18.11
C GLN A 72 -36.61 7.71 -19.50
N ASP A 73 -36.77 6.49 -20.04
CA ASP A 73 -36.41 6.19 -21.43
C ASP A 73 -37.69 5.82 -22.20
N PRO A 74 -38.17 6.67 -23.12
CA PRO A 74 -39.41 6.44 -23.87
C PRO A 74 -39.29 5.26 -24.85
N ARG A 75 -38.08 4.79 -25.17
CA ARG A 75 -37.83 3.71 -26.13
C ARG A 75 -38.08 2.32 -25.54
N ILE A 76 -38.31 2.23 -24.22
CA ILE A 76 -38.55 1.00 -23.48
C ILE A 76 -39.99 1.01 -22.98
N TYR A 77 -40.76 -0.04 -23.28
CA TYR A 77 -42.16 -0.14 -22.89
C TYR A 77 -42.53 -1.56 -22.43
N PRO A 78 -43.47 -1.70 -21.48
CA PRO A 78 -43.90 -3.00 -20.97
C PRO A 78 -44.68 -3.80 -22.01
N THR A 79 -44.49 -5.13 -22.05
CA THR A 79 -45.07 -6.02 -23.07
C THR A 79 -46.61 -6.09 -23.06
N ASN A 80 -47.27 -5.75 -21.95
CA ASN A 80 -48.74 -5.72 -21.77
C ASN A 80 -49.18 -4.58 -20.80
N ASN A 81 -48.65 -3.36 -20.95
CA ASN A 81 -48.90 -2.24 -20.01
C ASN A 81 -48.58 -2.53 -18.53
N GLY A 82 -47.89 -3.63 -18.22
CA GLY A 82 -47.51 -4.02 -16.86
C GLY A 82 -48.59 -4.77 -16.08
N SER A 83 -49.65 -5.29 -16.73
CA SER A 83 -50.69 -6.10 -16.07
C SER A 83 -50.18 -7.45 -15.56
N ASP A 84 -49.13 -7.97 -16.18
CA ASP A 84 -48.51 -9.27 -15.90
C ASP A 84 -47.43 -9.20 -14.80
N TRP A 85 -47.33 -8.07 -14.09
CA TRP A 85 -46.26 -7.83 -13.13
C TRP A 85 -46.77 -7.99 -11.70
N ASP A 86 -46.22 -8.97 -10.99
CA ASP A 86 -46.49 -9.20 -9.56
C ASP A 86 -46.16 -7.98 -8.68
N PHE A 87 -45.22 -7.15 -9.10
CA PHE A 87 -44.76 -5.96 -8.39
C PHE A 87 -44.82 -4.73 -9.29
N ASP A 88 -44.75 -3.54 -8.68
CA ASP A 88 -44.71 -2.27 -9.43
C ASP A 88 -43.41 -2.04 -10.21
N PHE A 89 -42.44 -2.94 -10.07
CA PHE A 89 -41.18 -2.89 -10.78
C PHE A 89 -40.62 -4.27 -11.13
N ILE A 90 -39.88 -4.32 -12.23
CA ILE A 90 -39.05 -5.46 -12.61
C ILE A 90 -37.60 -5.14 -12.24
N THR A 91 -36.90 -6.07 -11.60
CA THR A 91 -35.48 -5.92 -11.25
C THR A 91 -34.59 -6.74 -12.18
N PHE A 92 -33.56 -6.08 -12.72
CA PHE A 92 -32.49 -6.65 -13.51
C PHE A 92 -31.17 -6.65 -12.75
N ASN A 93 -30.40 -7.72 -12.92
CA ASN A 93 -29.05 -7.87 -12.37
C ASN A 93 -28.02 -7.11 -13.23
N GLY A 94 -27.01 -6.51 -12.61
CA GLY A 94 -25.96 -5.71 -13.25
C GLY A 94 -25.30 -6.34 -14.49
N LYS A 95 -25.22 -7.67 -14.59
CA LYS A 95 -24.68 -8.35 -15.80
C LYS A 95 -25.49 -8.08 -17.07
N ILE A 96 -26.82 -7.97 -16.96
CA ILE A 96 -27.72 -7.70 -18.10
C ILE A 96 -27.77 -6.20 -18.37
N VAL A 97 -27.77 -5.40 -17.31
CA VAL A 97 -27.93 -3.94 -17.37
C VAL A 97 -26.92 -3.32 -18.33
N LYS A 98 -25.62 -3.61 -18.15
CA LYS A 98 -24.55 -3.04 -19.00
C LYS A 98 -24.63 -3.43 -20.48
N ARG A 99 -25.35 -4.49 -20.85
CA ARG A 99 -25.42 -5.00 -22.23
C ARG A 99 -26.68 -4.60 -22.98
N LYS A 100 -27.75 -4.26 -22.25
CA LYS A 100 -29.09 -4.09 -22.83
C LYS A 100 -29.73 -2.75 -22.50
N PHE A 101 -29.19 -1.99 -21.55
CA PHE A 101 -29.74 -0.70 -21.16
C PHE A 101 -28.67 0.39 -21.31
N TRP A 102 -29.04 1.50 -21.92
CA TRP A 102 -28.27 2.74 -21.86
C TRP A 102 -28.25 3.27 -20.42
N ILE A 103 -27.11 3.81 -19.99
CA ILE A 103 -26.88 4.35 -18.65
C ILE A 103 -26.32 5.77 -18.82
N PRO A 104 -26.81 6.76 -18.06
CA PRO A 104 -26.24 8.10 -18.06
C PRO A 104 -24.75 8.10 -17.73
N ASP A 105 -23.98 8.88 -18.46
CA ASP A 105 -22.53 9.05 -18.38
C ASP A 105 -22.11 10.01 -17.26
N VAL A 106 -22.56 9.72 -16.04
CA VAL A 106 -22.19 10.51 -14.85
C VAL A 106 -20.87 10.01 -14.28
N PHE A 107 -19.86 10.86 -14.26
CA PHE A 107 -18.56 10.58 -13.66
C PHE A 107 -18.33 11.42 -12.41
N ILE A 108 -17.39 10.98 -11.58
CA ILE A 108 -16.95 11.70 -10.37
C ILE A 108 -15.66 12.41 -10.74
N ASP A 109 -15.68 13.74 -10.77
CA ASP A 109 -14.48 14.51 -11.03
C ASP A 109 -13.57 14.51 -9.78
N GLY A 110 -12.25 14.55 -10.00
CA GLY A 110 -11.24 14.40 -8.94
C GLY A 110 -11.13 13.01 -8.32
N ALA A 111 -11.81 11.98 -8.85
CA ALA A 111 -11.67 10.60 -8.38
C ALA A 111 -10.35 9.97 -8.85
N LYS A 112 -9.42 9.72 -7.91
CA LYS A 112 -8.13 9.07 -8.20
C LYS A 112 -8.27 7.57 -8.42
N ASN A 113 -9.10 6.93 -7.61
CA ASN A 113 -9.40 5.49 -7.71
C ASN A 113 -10.88 5.26 -7.46
N ALA A 114 -11.55 4.54 -8.35
CA ALA A 114 -12.92 4.11 -8.18
C ALA A 114 -12.97 2.58 -8.10
N ARG A 115 -13.33 2.04 -6.93
CA ARG A 115 -13.37 0.61 -6.62
C ARG A 115 -14.81 0.15 -6.50
N ILE A 116 -15.28 -0.64 -7.45
CA ILE A 116 -16.54 -1.38 -7.30
C ILE A 116 -16.20 -2.67 -6.52
N PRO A 117 -16.79 -2.90 -5.34
CA PRO A 117 -16.55 -4.12 -4.57
C PRO A 117 -16.79 -5.38 -5.43
N LYS A 118 -15.76 -6.22 -5.56
CA LYS A 118 -15.79 -7.46 -6.36
C LYS A 118 -16.48 -8.58 -5.58
N TYR A 119 -17.78 -8.44 -5.32
CA TYR A 119 -18.60 -9.54 -4.81
C TYR A 119 -18.95 -10.54 -5.93
N HIS A 120 -19.38 -11.75 -5.57
CA HIS A 120 -19.85 -12.78 -6.53
C HIS A 120 -20.93 -12.24 -7.49
N LEU A 121 -21.75 -11.32 -7.00
CA LEU A 121 -22.67 -10.50 -7.77
C LEU A 121 -22.26 -9.04 -7.63
N GLN A 122 -21.95 -8.37 -8.75
CA GLN A 122 -21.66 -6.93 -8.71
C GLN A 122 -22.84 -6.20 -8.07
N PRO A 123 -22.60 -5.29 -7.11
CA PRO A 123 -23.66 -4.59 -6.38
C PRO A 123 -24.26 -3.46 -7.25
N MET A 124 -24.87 -3.87 -8.36
CA MET A 124 -25.51 -3.04 -9.36
C MET A 124 -26.82 -3.70 -9.74
N SER A 125 -27.91 -2.95 -9.66
CA SER A 125 -29.25 -3.41 -10.08
C SER A 125 -30.00 -2.28 -10.77
N LEU A 126 -30.77 -2.63 -11.79
CA LEU A 126 -31.66 -1.71 -12.48
C LEU A 126 -33.09 -2.14 -12.20
N ARG A 127 -33.94 -1.20 -11.79
CA ARG A 127 -35.38 -1.42 -11.64
C ARG A 127 -36.13 -0.60 -12.66
N TYR A 128 -37.00 -1.25 -13.44
CA TYR A 128 -37.94 -0.57 -14.31
C TYR A 128 -39.31 -0.55 -13.64
N TYR A 129 -39.87 0.63 -13.41
CA TYR A 129 -41.16 0.83 -12.75
C TYR A 129 -42.31 0.96 -13.77
N LYS A 130 -43.55 0.64 -13.35
CA LYS A 130 -44.76 0.79 -14.19
C LYS A 130 -44.96 2.22 -14.72
N ASN A 131 -44.52 3.23 -13.98
CA ASN A 131 -44.54 4.64 -14.39
C ASN A 131 -43.44 5.01 -15.43
N ARG A 132 -42.76 4.02 -16.02
CA ARG A 132 -41.65 4.17 -16.98
C ARG A 132 -40.35 4.76 -16.42
N ASN A 133 -40.25 4.89 -15.10
CA ASN A 133 -38.98 5.27 -14.47
C ASN A 133 -38.01 4.09 -14.44
N LEU A 134 -36.79 4.33 -14.90
CA LEU A 134 -35.63 3.48 -14.71
C LEU A 134 -34.86 3.97 -13.50
N ARG A 135 -34.67 3.10 -12.51
CA ARG A 135 -33.85 3.36 -11.32
C ARG A 135 -32.63 2.46 -11.34
N LEU A 136 -31.47 3.04 -11.61
CA LEU A 136 -30.20 2.36 -11.40
C LEU A 136 -29.77 2.56 -9.95
N SER A 137 -29.29 1.50 -9.30
CA SER A 137 -28.64 1.56 -8.00
C SER A 137 -27.31 0.86 -8.09
N LEU A 138 -26.22 1.58 -7.82
CA LEU A 138 -24.85 1.07 -7.79
C LEU A 138 -24.20 1.38 -6.44
N ARG A 139 -23.40 0.45 -5.92
CA ARG A 139 -22.53 0.69 -4.74
C ARG A 139 -21.10 0.81 -5.21
N ILE A 140 -20.43 1.90 -4.83
CA ILE A 140 -19.07 2.20 -5.23
C ILE A 140 -18.30 2.82 -4.06
N ASN A 141 -17.03 2.44 -3.97
CA ASN A 141 -16.10 3.00 -3.01
C ASN A 141 -15.06 3.75 -3.81
N PHE A 142 -14.83 5.01 -3.53
CA PHE A 142 -13.89 5.81 -4.32
C PHE A 142 -13.08 6.77 -3.47
N ASP A 143 -11.89 7.08 -3.98
CA ASP A 143 -10.92 7.99 -3.39
C ASP A 143 -10.96 9.29 -4.18
N VAL A 144 -11.36 10.39 -3.55
CA VAL A 144 -11.43 11.72 -4.19
C VAL A 144 -10.35 12.61 -3.64
N ILE A 145 -9.78 13.44 -4.52
CA ILE A 145 -8.87 14.52 -4.14
C ILE A 145 -9.65 15.60 -3.40
N CYS A 146 -9.19 15.94 -2.21
CA CYS A 146 -9.72 17.05 -1.42
C CYS A 146 -8.55 17.97 -1.06
N GLN A 147 -8.49 19.15 -1.66
CA GLN A 147 -7.46 20.14 -1.35
C GLN A 147 -7.73 20.73 0.03
N MET A 148 -6.97 20.26 1.02
CA MET A 148 -7.11 20.67 2.41
C MET A 148 -6.28 21.92 2.72
N ASP A 149 -6.80 22.77 3.60
CA ASP A 149 -6.16 24.01 4.06
C ASP A 149 -5.74 23.90 5.53
N PHE A 150 -4.42 23.92 5.79
CA PHE A 150 -3.84 23.71 7.11
C PHE A 150 -3.38 25.00 7.81
N HIS A 151 -3.73 26.20 7.32
CA HIS A 151 -3.28 27.46 7.97
C HIS A 151 -3.67 27.52 9.47
N LYS A 152 -4.90 27.08 9.79
CA LYS A 152 -5.44 27.08 11.16
C LYS A 152 -5.22 25.78 11.92
N TYR A 153 -4.39 24.86 11.41
CA TYR A 153 -4.16 23.56 12.04
C TYR A 153 -3.66 23.70 13.49
N PRO A 154 -4.22 22.97 14.48
CA PRO A 154 -5.22 21.88 14.38
C PRO A 154 -6.70 22.33 14.56
N ASN A 155 -6.98 23.64 14.64
CA ASN A 155 -8.35 24.16 14.70
C ASN A 155 -8.82 24.60 13.30
N ASP A 156 -8.80 23.64 12.39
CA ASP A 156 -9.09 23.80 10.97
C ASP A 156 -10.43 23.16 10.60
N GLU A 157 -11.04 23.72 9.55
CA GLU A 157 -12.23 23.16 8.91
C GLU A 157 -11.87 22.86 7.46
N GLN A 158 -12.05 21.60 7.04
CA GLN A 158 -11.75 21.15 5.69
C GLN A 158 -13.02 21.05 4.86
N LEU A 159 -13.02 21.63 3.66
CA LEU A 159 -14.16 21.60 2.73
C LEU A 159 -13.82 20.69 1.55
N CYS A 160 -14.31 19.45 1.58
CA CYS A 160 -14.11 18.49 0.51
C CYS A 160 -15.32 18.47 -0.43
N ASP A 161 -15.13 18.97 -1.65
CA ASP A 161 -16.14 18.92 -2.70
C ASP A 161 -15.95 17.68 -3.57
N ILE A 162 -17.01 16.89 -3.71
CA ILE A 162 -17.08 15.73 -4.59
C ILE A 162 -18.04 16.07 -5.74
N PRO A 163 -17.52 16.57 -6.86
CA PRO A 163 -18.29 16.85 -8.07
C PRO A 163 -18.73 15.57 -8.81
N LEU A 164 -19.97 15.60 -9.31
CA LEU A 164 -20.59 14.61 -10.19
C LEU A 164 -21.04 15.34 -11.45
N GLU A 165 -20.48 15.00 -12.60
CA GLU A 165 -20.74 15.69 -13.87
C GLU A 165 -21.11 14.70 -14.97
N SER A 166 -21.80 15.19 -16.00
CA SER A 166 -21.92 14.48 -17.28
C SER A 166 -20.65 14.65 -18.11
N TRP A 167 -20.18 13.57 -18.75
CA TRP A 167 -18.92 13.59 -19.52
C TRP A 167 -19.09 14.11 -20.94
N ASP A 168 -20.01 13.49 -21.69
CA ASP A 168 -20.22 13.72 -23.13
C ASP A 168 -21.51 14.52 -23.38
N THR A 169 -22.49 14.36 -22.51
CA THR A 169 -23.82 14.97 -22.68
C THR A 169 -23.90 16.39 -22.12
N SER A 170 -24.26 17.33 -22.99
CA SER A 170 -24.45 18.75 -22.66
C SER A 170 -25.75 19.02 -21.90
N MET A 171 -25.88 20.22 -21.32
CA MET A 171 -27.09 20.72 -20.64
C MET A 171 -28.35 20.73 -21.53
N ASP A 172 -28.19 20.79 -22.84
CA ASP A 172 -29.30 20.78 -23.80
C ASP A 172 -29.87 19.36 -23.96
N ASP A 173 -29.04 18.33 -23.77
CA ASP A 173 -29.42 16.93 -23.89
C ASP A 173 -29.75 16.29 -22.54
N MET A 174 -29.04 16.65 -21.46
CA MET A 174 -29.19 16.05 -20.14
C MET A 174 -28.97 17.04 -19.00
N LYS A 175 -29.89 17.06 -18.03
CA LYS A 175 -29.80 17.88 -16.81
C LYS A 175 -29.82 17.00 -15.57
N LEU A 176 -28.84 17.23 -14.70
CA LEU A 176 -28.71 16.52 -13.42
C LEU A 176 -29.45 17.29 -12.32
N ASN A 177 -30.21 16.58 -11.50
CA ASN A 177 -30.92 17.16 -10.35
C ASN A 177 -30.76 16.29 -9.11
N TRP A 178 -30.66 16.92 -7.94
CA TRP A 178 -30.70 16.22 -6.66
C TRP A 178 -32.12 15.75 -6.33
N ASP A 179 -32.25 14.47 -6.01
CA ASP A 179 -33.40 13.96 -5.29
C ASP A 179 -33.07 13.93 -3.79
N LEU A 180 -33.29 15.08 -3.14
CA LEU A 180 -33.00 15.29 -1.71
C LEU A 180 -33.87 14.38 -0.81
N SER A 181 -35.09 14.05 -1.24
CA SER A 181 -36.02 13.22 -0.45
C SER A 181 -35.53 11.79 -0.25
N ASN A 182 -34.83 11.25 -1.25
CA ASN A 182 -34.30 9.88 -1.25
C ASN A 182 -32.80 9.82 -0.93
N SER A 183 -32.15 10.97 -0.73
CA SER A 183 -30.75 11.05 -0.34
C SER A 183 -30.63 10.86 1.17
N VAL A 184 -29.90 9.83 1.58
CA VAL A 184 -29.81 9.40 2.98
C VAL A 184 -28.36 9.47 3.41
N ILE A 185 -28.10 10.15 4.51
CA ILE A 185 -26.81 10.16 5.18
C ILE A 185 -26.92 9.18 6.35
N ASN A 186 -26.00 8.24 6.46
CA ASN A 186 -25.94 7.37 7.63
C ASN A 186 -25.58 8.21 8.88
N PRO A 187 -26.42 8.26 9.93
CA PRO A 187 -26.12 9.05 11.12
C PRO A 187 -24.98 8.47 11.97
N ASN A 188 -24.65 7.19 11.77
CA ASN A 188 -23.60 6.50 12.53
C ASN A 188 -22.20 6.66 11.92
N ILE A 189 -21.98 7.68 11.08
CA ILE A 189 -20.64 7.97 10.53
C ILE A 189 -19.85 8.70 11.61
N THR A 190 -18.94 7.99 12.25
CA THR A 190 -18.01 8.55 13.23
C THR A 190 -16.59 8.44 12.70
N LEU A 191 -15.87 9.55 12.66
CA LEU A 191 -14.43 9.58 12.39
C LEU A 191 -13.72 9.91 13.70
N ASP A 192 -12.58 9.29 13.95
CA ASP A 192 -11.86 9.46 15.22
C ASP A 192 -11.28 10.87 15.39
N GLN A 193 -10.91 11.52 14.28
CA GLN A 193 -10.25 12.83 14.27
C GLN A 193 -11.16 13.98 13.82
N PHE A 194 -12.31 13.67 13.20
CA PHE A 194 -13.15 14.67 12.54
C PHE A 194 -14.63 14.50 12.86
N SER A 195 -15.36 15.61 12.87
CA SER A 195 -16.82 15.63 12.82
C SER A 195 -17.26 16.02 11.40
N PRO A 196 -17.95 15.14 10.65
CA PRO A 196 -18.39 15.42 9.29
C PRO A 196 -19.77 16.11 9.25
N LEU A 197 -19.90 17.14 8.43
CA LEU A 197 -21.14 17.81 8.05
C LEU A 197 -21.29 17.72 6.51
N ILE A 198 -22.46 17.30 6.02
CA ILE A 198 -22.67 17.04 4.59
C ILE A 198 -23.72 17.99 4.01
N TYR A 199 -23.40 18.60 2.88
CA TYR A 199 -24.28 19.49 2.12
C TYR A 199 -24.36 19.06 0.66
N PHE A 200 -25.53 19.22 0.05
CA PHE A 200 -25.73 18.98 -1.38
C PHE A 200 -25.86 20.32 -2.11
N LYS A 201 -25.08 20.50 -3.17
CA LYS A 201 -25.10 21.70 -4.00
C LYS A 201 -25.30 21.31 -5.47
N LYS A 202 -26.02 22.14 -6.21
CA LYS A 202 -26.08 22.05 -7.67
C LYS A 202 -25.16 23.11 -8.27
N TYR A 203 -24.48 22.80 -9.35
CA TYR A 203 -23.63 23.72 -10.09
C TYR A 203 -23.67 23.39 -11.57
N ASP A 204 -23.33 24.34 -12.43
CA ASP A 204 -23.23 24.10 -13.86
C ASP A 204 -21.81 24.45 -14.30
N THR A 205 -21.17 23.54 -15.03
CA THR A 205 -19.82 23.72 -15.56
C THR A 205 -19.93 24.34 -16.94
N GLN A 206 -19.17 25.40 -17.19
CA GLN A 206 -19.07 26.01 -18.50
C GLN A 206 -17.70 25.65 -19.09
N SER A 207 -17.71 24.86 -20.16
CA SER A 207 -16.57 24.67 -21.04
C SER A 207 -16.68 25.64 -22.22
N ASP A 208 -15.57 25.95 -22.90
CA ASP A 208 -15.41 27.04 -23.87
C ASP A 208 -16.54 27.17 -24.93
N MET A 209 -17.25 26.08 -25.24
CA MET A 209 -18.38 26.07 -26.19
C MET A 209 -19.67 25.41 -25.67
N THR A 210 -19.61 24.65 -24.56
CA THR A 210 -20.73 23.82 -24.08
C THR A 210 -20.83 23.88 -22.57
N SER A 211 -22.05 23.88 -22.05
CA SER A 211 -22.31 23.79 -20.61
C SER A 211 -22.72 22.36 -20.23
N TYR A 212 -22.18 21.87 -19.13
CA TYR A 212 -22.44 20.56 -18.55
C TYR A 212 -23.11 20.71 -17.17
N SER A 213 -24.06 19.83 -16.87
CA SER A 213 -24.75 19.85 -15.58
C SER A 213 -23.92 19.15 -14.53
N GLY A 214 -23.77 19.78 -13.36
CA GLY A 214 -22.98 19.26 -12.26
C GLY A 214 -23.76 19.19 -10.94
N LEU A 215 -23.39 18.23 -10.09
CA LEU A 215 -23.86 18.13 -8.72
C LEU A 215 -22.67 17.96 -7.77
N ILE A 216 -22.61 18.71 -6.68
CA ILE A 216 -21.54 18.62 -5.67
C ILE A 216 -22.08 18.04 -4.38
N ILE A 217 -21.37 17.05 -3.85
CA ILE A 217 -21.47 16.64 -2.44
C ILE A 217 -20.35 17.35 -1.69
N ARG A 218 -20.71 18.27 -0.79
CA ARG A 218 -19.73 18.96 0.05
C ARG A 218 -19.67 18.29 1.42
N ILE A 219 -18.52 17.73 1.76
CA ILE A 219 -18.22 17.17 3.08
C ILE A 219 -17.34 18.18 3.82
N GLN A 220 -17.90 18.86 4.81
CA GLN A 220 -17.18 19.73 5.73
C GLN A 220 -16.70 18.90 6.92
N LEU A 221 -15.38 18.80 7.10
CA LEU A 221 -14.75 18.06 8.19
C LEU A 221 -14.22 19.07 9.22
N GLN A 222 -14.74 19.02 10.45
CA GLN A 222 -14.24 19.81 11.58
C GLN A 222 -13.32 18.95 12.45
N ARG A 223 -12.09 19.38 12.73
CA ARG A 223 -11.15 18.58 13.53
C ARG A 223 -11.51 18.57 15.01
N LEU A 224 -11.36 17.42 15.66
CA LEU A 224 -11.44 17.27 17.11
C LEU A 224 -10.11 17.64 17.78
N ILE A 225 -10.12 18.75 18.51
CA ILE A 225 -8.95 19.33 19.20
C ILE A 225 -8.41 18.54 20.43
N PRO A 226 -9.21 17.76 21.20
CA PRO A 226 -8.74 17.18 22.48
C PRO A 226 -7.44 16.37 22.42
N TYR A 227 -7.23 15.63 21.33
CA TYR A 227 -6.00 14.86 21.13
C TYR A 227 -4.75 15.75 21.13
N HIS A 228 -4.77 16.86 20.38
CA HIS A 228 -3.66 17.80 20.31
C HIS A 228 -3.44 18.55 21.63
N VAL A 229 -4.50 18.77 22.41
CA VAL A 229 -4.39 19.38 23.75
C VAL A 229 -3.58 18.50 24.69
N ILE A 230 -3.90 17.20 24.74
CA ILE A 230 -3.24 16.28 25.67
C ILE A 230 -1.84 15.89 25.20
N GLN A 231 -1.64 15.68 23.90
CA GLN A 231 -0.38 15.16 23.36
C GLN A 231 0.64 16.25 23.01
N THR A 232 0.19 17.45 22.66
CA THR A 232 1.06 18.52 22.15
C THR A 232 1.04 19.74 23.06
N PHE A 233 -0.12 20.34 23.30
CA PHE A 233 -0.20 21.60 24.03
C PHE A 233 0.20 21.45 25.52
N ILE A 234 -0.36 20.48 26.25
CA ILE A 234 -0.03 20.28 27.68
C ILE A 234 1.46 19.94 27.91
N PRO A 235 2.06 18.94 27.21
CA PRO A 235 3.48 18.62 27.40
C PRO A 235 4.40 19.79 27.03
N SER A 236 4.09 20.54 25.97
CA SER A 236 4.88 21.72 25.60
C SER A 236 4.90 22.79 26.71
N ILE A 237 3.75 23.05 27.35
CA ILE A 237 3.65 23.98 28.49
C ILE A 237 4.48 23.47 29.67
N VAL A 238 4.41 22.17 29.98
CA VAL A 238 5.19 21.56 31.07
C VAL A 238 6.69 21.71 30.84
N PHE A 239 7.17 21.49 29.61
CA PHE A 239 8.60 21.66 29.30
C PHE A 239 9.06 23.12 29.40
N VAL A 240 8.20 24.09 29.04
CA VAL A 240 8.50 25.52 29.25
C VAL A 240 8.59 25.85 30.74
N ILE A 241 7.66 25.34 31.56
CA ILE A 241 7.68 25.53 33.02
C ILE A 241 8.93 24.89 33.63
N LEU A 242 9.32 23.68 33.20
CA LEU A 242 10.57 23.03 33.63
C LEU A 242 11.81 23.86 33.25
N GLY A 243 11.79 24.50 32.07
CA GLY A 243 12.80 25.47 31.67
C GLY A 243 12.87 26.66 32.64
N TRP A 244 11.74 27.23 33.04
CA TRP A 244 11.67 28.36 33.97
C TRP A 244 12.12 27.99 35.39
N ILE A 245 11.86 26.77 35.85
CA ILE A 245 12.30 26.29 37.17
C ILE A 245 13.83 26.36 37.32
N SER A 246 14.59 26.26 36.22
CA SER A 246 16.05 26.42 36.25
C SER A 246 16.52 27.78 36.78
N LEU A 247 15.69 28.84 36.69
CA LEU A 247 16.01 30.17 37.19
C LEU A 247 16.04 30.25 38.72
N PHE A 248 15.32 29.35 39.40
CA PHE A 248 15.21 29.34 40.86
C PHE A 248 16.30 28.52 41.57
N LEU A 249 17.17 27.82 40.82
CA LEU A 249 18.31 27.14 41.45
C LEU A 249 19.33 28.13 42.01
N ASP A 250 20.21 27.69 42.88
CA ASP A 250 21.35 28.52 43.34
C ASP A 250 22.28 28.84 42.15
N PRO A 251 22.73 30.10 41.97
CA PRO A 251 23.74 30.48 40.98
C PRO A 251 25.01 29.62 41.01
N GLN A 252 25.39 29.08 42.16
CA GLN A 252 26.61 28.26 42.31
C GLN A 252 26.46 26.84 41.72
N ALA A 253 25.23 26.38 41.44
CA ALA A 253 24.94 25.03 40.93
C ALA A 253 24.92 24.97 39.39
N ILE A 254 26.00 25.42 38.73
CA ILE A 254 26.13 25.52 37.27
C ILE A 254 25.80 24.20 36.53
N PRO A 255 26.32 23.02 36.95
CA PRO A 255 26.05 21.77 36.23
C PRO A 255 24.58 21.35 36.24
N GLY A 256 23.84 21.68 37.30
CA GLY A 256 22.40 21.37 37.42
C GLY A 256 21.56 22.23 36.48
N ARG A 257 21.85 23.53 36.42
CA ARG A 257 21.15 24.50 35.56
C ARG A 257 21.30 24.14 34.08
N VAL A 258 22.53 23.90 33.62
CA VAL A 258 22.82 23.56 32.22
C VAL A 258 22.11 22.26 31.80
N LYS A 259 22.16 21.23 32.66
CA LYS A 259 21.51 19.94 32.38
C LYS A 259 20.00 20.07 32.24
N MET A 260 19.32 20.83 33.11
CA MET A 260 17.87 21.00 33.03
C MET A 260 17.44 21.77 31.78
N VAL A 261 18.15 22.86 31.45
CA VAL A 261 17.85 23.65 30.24
C VAL A 261 18.10 22.83 28.98
N MET A 262 19.26 22.16 28.87
CA MET A 262 19.60 21.34 27.69
C MET A 262 18.63 20.17 27.51
N LEU A 263 18.27 19.48 28.59
CA LEU A 263 17.30 18.39 28.53
C LEU A 263 15.92 18.89 28.08
N SER A 264 15.43 19.99 28.64
CA SER A 264 14.13 20.58 28.25
C SER A 264 14.08 21.03 26.79
N LEU A 265 15.19 21.55 26.27
CA LEU A 265 15.30 21.94 24.86
C LEU A 265 15.31 20.72 23.94
N LEU A 266 16.09 19.69 24.31
CA LEU A 266 16.18 18.45 23.55
C LEU A 266 14.83 17.73 23.50
N THR A 267 14.09 17.66 24.62
CA THR A 267 12.76 17.03 24.66
C THR A 267 11.73 17.84 23.87
N SER A 268 11.78 19.18 23.92
CA SER A 268 10.92 20.03 23.11
C SER A 268 11.17 19.85 21.61
N LEU A 269 12.44 19.72 21.19
CA LEU A 269 12.80 19.45 19.79
C LEU A 269 12.36 18.04 19.35
N ALA A 270 12.53 17.03 20.21
CA ALA A 270 12.06 15.69 19.94
C ALA A 270 10.52 15.64 19.78
N MET A 271 9.79 16.36 20.62
CA MET A 271 8.33 16.49 20.50
C MET A 271 7.94 17.19 19.19
N PHE A 272 8.64 18.26 18.82
CA PHE A 272 8.41 18.96 17.55
C PHE A 272 8.56 18.04 16.33
N ASN A 273 9.64 17.26 16.30
CA ASN A 273 9.86 16.30 15.22
C ASN A 273 8.77 15.22 15.18
N SER A 274 8.38 14.69 16.35
CA SER A 274 7.32 13.68 16.44
C SER A 274 5.96 14.21 15.92
N VAL A 275 5.61 15.45 16.24
CA VAL A 275 4.38 16.06 15.73
C VAL A 275 4.49 16.32 14.23
N ARG A 276 5.63 16.80 13.74
CA ARG A 276 5.85 17.10 12.32
C ARG A 276 5.74 15.85 11.44
N ASP A 277 6.15 14.69 11.94
CA ASP A 277 6.02 13.41 11.25
C ASP A 277 4.55 12.97 11.08
N SER A 278 3.67 13.39 11.98
CA SER A 278 2.24 13.08 11.90
C SER A 278 1.48 14.02 10.97
N THR A 279 1.92 15.26 10.81
CA THR A 279 1.26 16.30 9.99
C THR A 279 1.67 16.27 8.51
N PRO A 280 0.82 16.75 7.59
CA PRO A 280 1.19 16.94 6.19
C PRO A 280 2.29 18.00 6.01
N GLN A 281 3.14 17.80 5.00
CA GLN A 281 4.22 18.74 4.68
C GLN A 281 3.68 19.90 3.83
N VAL A 282 3.35 21.01 4.49
CA VAL A 282 2.97 22.27 3.85
C VAL A 282 4.12 23.29 3.90
N SER A 283 4.15 24.21 2.92
CA SER A 283 5.17 25.25 2.79
C SER A 283 4.86 26.51 3.60
N TYR A 284 3.60 26.75 3.93
CA TYR A 284 3.17 27.86 4.77
C TYR A 284 3.22 27.50 6.26
N VAL A 285 3.23 28.54 7.10
CA VAL A 285 3.27 28.40 8.56
C VAL A 285 1.87 28.14 9.09
N SER A 286 1.70 27.05 9.83
CA SER A 286 0.44 26.73 10.53
C SER A 286 0.40 27.32 11.96
N TYR A 287 -0.79 27.40 12.56
CA TYR A 287 -0.93 27.82 13.96
C TYR A 287 -0.14 26.93 14.93
N LEU A 288 -0.06 25.62 14.65
CA LEU A 288 0.80 24.72 15.40
C LEU A 288 2.29 25.10 15.25
N ASP A 289 2.75 25.45 14.06
CA ASP A 289 4.13 25.89 13.85
C ASP A 289 4.42 27.18 14.65
N ILE A 290 3.46 28.12 14.70
CA ILE A 290 3.55 29.33 15.54
C ILE A 290 3.59 28.96 17.02
N TRP A 291 2.79 28.01 17.48
CA TRP A 291 2.82 27.56 18.87
C TRP A 291 4.18 26.93 19.24
N MET A 292 4.68 26.05 18.39
CA MET A 292 5.93 25.32 18.65
C MET A 292 7.18 26.20 18.48
N SER A 293 7.15 27.18 17.58
CA SER A 293 8.22 28.17 17.43
C SER A 293 8.13 29.32 18.44
N GLY A 294 6.92 29.78 18.74
CA GLY A 294 6.61 30.83 19.72
C GLY A 294 6.71 30.37 21.18
N GLY A 295 6.68 29.07 21.44
CA GLY A 295 7.11 28.46 22.70
C GLY A 295 8.61 28.64 23.01
N GLY A 296 9.34 29.36 22.16
CA GLY A 296 10.75 29.75 22.27
C GLY A 296 11.13 30.68 23.43
N PHE A 297 10.44 30.66 24.57
CA PHE A 297 10.96 31.26 25.81
C PHE A 297 12.23 30.56 26.35
N ASN A 298 12.61 29.40 25.78
CA ASN A 298 13.88 28.75 26.05
C ASN A 298 15.09 29.40 25.36
N GLN A 299 14.93 30.33 24.41
CA GLN A 299 16.07 31.14 23.91
C GLN A 299 16.46 32.26 24.87
N THR A 300 15.52 32.85 25.61
CA THR A 300 15.83 33.85 26.64
C THR A 300 16.56 33.27 27.86
N ALA A 301 16.35 31.98 28.16
CA ALA A 301 17.06 31.30 29.24
C ALA A 301 18.51 30.94 28.87
N THR A 302 18.79 30.66 27.58
CA THR A 302 20.16 30.44 27.10
C THR A 302 20.94 31.73 26.94
N THR A 303 20.33 32.84 26.50
CA THR A 303 21.01 34.15 26.44
C THR A 303 21.32 34.71 27.83
N ASN A 304 20.44 34.52 28.81
CA ASN A 304 20.67 35.02 30.17
C ASN A 304 21.71 34.19 30.95
N ASN A 305 21.81 32.88 30.70
CA ASN A 305 22.85 32.04 31.31
C ASN A 305 24.20 32.14 30.57
N ALA A 306 24.20 32.44 29.27
CA ALA A 306 25.44 32.69 28.52
C ALA A 306 26.11 34.02 28.94
N ALA A 307 25.33 35.05 29.26
CA ALA A 307 25.86 36.33 29.73
C ALA A 307 26.53 36.26 31.11
N ALA A 308 26.14 35.29 31.96
CA ALA A 308 26.72 35.08 33.29
C ALA A 308 28.04 34.30 33.28
N ASN A 309 28.33 33.56 32.21
CA ASN A 309 29.53 32.70 32.10
C ASN A 309 30.63 33.27 31.19
N THR A 310 30.45 34.45 30.60
CA THR A 310 31.43 35.09 29.71
C THR A 310 32.63 35.75 30.42
N SER A 311 32.76 35.66 31.75
CA SER A 311 33.90 36.26 32.46
C SER A 311 35.05 35.30 32.80
N MET A 312 34.96 34.00 32.52
CA MET A 312 36.07 33.08 32.79
C MET A 312 36.09 31.91 31.81
N MET A 313 36.89 32.00 30.75
CA MET A 313 37.79 30.91 30.34
C MET A 313 38.75 31.38 29.24
N GLY A 314 40.04 31.17 29.52
CA GLY A 314 41.17 31.62 28.73
C GLY A 314 41.44 30.79 27.47
N ALA A 315 42.39 31.33 26.70
CA ALA A 315 42.79 30.96 25.35
C ALA A 315 43.18 29.48 25.17
N SER A 316 42.75 28.90 24.05
CA SER A 316 43.26 27.63 23.53
C SER A 316 44.45 27.86 22.59
N THR A 317 45.62 27.32 22.95
CA THR A 317 46.81 27.21 22.09
C THR A 317 46.67 26.04 21.10
N PRO A 318 47.23 26.14 19.88
CA PRO A 318 47.16 25.10 18.85
C PRO A 318 48.17 23.98 19.14
N ASN A 319 47.75 22.71 19.03
CA ASN A 319 48.66 21.55 19.08
C ASN A 319 49.35 21.38 17.71
N PRO A 320 50.70 21.53 17.61
CA PRO A 320 51.44 21.44 16.36
C PRO A 320 51.98 20.04 16.05
N MET A 321 51.58 19.00 16.79
CA MET A 321 51.97 17.61 16.50
C MET A 321 50.72 16.77 16.18
N LYS A 322 50.62 16.36 14.92
CA LYS A 322 49.55 15.49 14.39
C LYS A 322 49.74 14.07 14.92
N ASP A 323 49.26 13.82 16.13
CA ASP A 323 49.32 12.50 16.74
C ASP A 323 47.90 11.94 16.90
N VAL A 324 47.70 10.70 16.43
CA VAL A 324 46.44 9.93 16.51
C VAL A 324 46.59 8.89 17.61
N GLU A 325 45.66 8.85 18.57
CA GLU A 325 45.40 7.68 19.40
C GLU A 325 43.89 7.37 19.37
N VAL A 326 43.56 6.17 18.91
CA VAL A 326 42.25 5.53 19.06
C VAL A 326 42.44 4.30 19.93
N VAL A 327 41.77 4.27 21.09
CA VAL A 327 41.62 3.07 21.91
C VAL A 327 40.15 2.96 22.35
N ASN A 328 39.39 2.24 21.52
CA ASN A 328 38.06 1.60 21.72
C ASN A 328 36.88 2.39 22.29
N PRO A 329 35.87 2.61 21.43
CA PRO A 329 34.51 2.08 21.66
C PRO A 329 34.14 0.99 20.63
N PRO A 330 33.32 -0.02 20.98
CA PRO A 330 32.97 -1.13 20.10
C PRO A 330 31.97 -0.72 19.01
N ASP A 331 32.31 -0.98 17.75
CA ASP A 331 31.40 -0.91 16.60
C ASP A 331 30.71 -2.27 16.42
N ASP A 332 29.48 -2.38 16.89
CA ASP A 332 28.59 -3.51 16.65
C ASP A 332 28.23 -3.59 15.16
N SER A 333 28.59 -4.68 14.48
CA SER A 333 28.06 -5.00 13.15
C SER A 333 27.90 -6.52 12.99
N VAL A 334 26.66 -6.94 12.76
CA VAL A 334 26.25 -8.35 12.68
C VAL A 334 26.27 -8.81 11.22
N SER A 335 27.01 -9.89 10.91
CA SER A 335 27.19 -10.40 9.53
C SER A 335 26.27 -11.55 9.12
N SER A 336 25.53 -12.17 10.06
CA SER A 336 24.51 -13.18 9.75
C SER A 336 23.58 -13.36 10.93
N LEU A 337 22.27 -13.42 10.70
CA LEU A 337 21.25 -13.64 11.74
C LEU A 337 20.39 -14.85 11.39
N CYS A 338 20.25 -15.74 12.36
CA CYS A 338 19.44 -16.95 12.25
C CYS A 338 18.41 -16.98 13.39
N PHE A 339 17.13 -17.17 13.02
CA PHE A 339 16.05 -17.39 13.99
C PHE A 339 15.94 -18.89 14.30
N SER A 340 16.04 -19.24 15.57
CA SER A 340 16.02 -20.62 16.04
C SER A 340 14.61 -21.23 16.07
N PRO A 341 14.48 -22.57 15.96
CA PRO A 341 13.22 -23.28 16.14
C PRO A 341 12.60 -23.00 17.51
N PRO A 342 11.28 -23.18 17.71
CA PRO A 342 10.61 -22.95 19.00
C PRO A 342 11.23 -23.68 20.22
N SER A 343 12.05 -24.71 19.97
CA SER A 343 12.80 -25.47 20.98
C SER A 343 14.08 -24.78 21.48
N LEU A 344 14.61 -23.78 20.78
CA LEU A 344 15.65 -22.86 21.25
C LEU A 344 15.14 -21.44 21.06
N GLN A 345 14.92 -20.66 22.12
CA GLN A 345 14.41 -19.29 22.00
C GLN A 345 15.55 -18.27 22.04
N GLN A 346 16.49 -18.33 21.08
CA GLN A 346 17.61 -17.37 21.02
C GLN A 346 17.99 -16.99 19.59
N ASN A 347 18.24 -15.70 19.36
CA ASN A 347 18.81 -15.25 18.09
C ASN A 347 20.29 -15.63 18.03
N PHE A 348 20.70 -16.30 16.96
CA PHE A 348 22.09 -16.70 16.77
C PHE A 348 22.75 -15.80 15.73
N SER A 349 23.94 -15.29 16.05
CA SER A 349 24.78 -14.51 15.15
C SER A 349 26.19 -15.08 15.09
N HIS A 350 26.74 -15.24 13.88
CA HIS A 350 28.10 -15.73 13.66
C HIS A 350 28.86 -14.85 12.67
N ARG A 351 30.17 -14.70 12.87
CA ARG A 351 31.04 -13.84 12.04
C ARG A 351 31.82 -14.64 11.01
N TRP A 352 31.75 -14.24 9.74
CA TRP A 352 32.40 -14.92 8.62
C TRP A 352 33.58 -14.13 8.05
N ILE A 353 34.56 -14.84 7.51
CA ILE A 353 35.80 -14.29 6.91
C ILE A 353 35.61 -13.97 5.41
N GLY A 354 34.38 -14.08 4.89
CA GLY A 354 34.05 -13.71 3.52
C GLY A 354 32.54 -13.67 3.27
N PRO A 355 32.10 -13.05 2.16
CA PRO A 355 30.68 -12.97 1.82
C PRO A 355 30.12 -14.35 1.51
N ILE A 356 28.95 -14.63 2.08
CA ILE A 356 28.20 -15.87 1.83
C ILE A 356 27.34 -15.67 0.58
N LEU A 357 27.43 -16.65 -0.32
CA LEU A 357 26.76 -16.64 -1.62
C LEU A 357 25.53 -17.55 -1.64
N ASP A 358 25.49 -18.56 -0.76
CA ASP A 358 24.38 -19.47 -0.65
C ASP A 358 24.17 -19.99 0.77
N VAL A 359 22.91 -20.26 1.12
CA VAL A 359 22.52 -20.76 2.46
C VAL A 359 21.35 -21.72 2.35
N CYS A 360 21.42 -22.82 3.07
CA CYS A 360 20.36 -23.82 3.11
C CYS A 360 20.23 -24.41 4.53
N TRP A 361 19.00 -24.70 4.94
CA TRP A 361 18.73 -25.37 6.19
C TRP A 361 18.85 -26.88 6.05
N HIS A 362 19.36 -27.54 7.08
CA HIS A 362 19.16 -28.98 7.25
C HIS A 362 17.68 -29.26 7.57
N ASP A 363 17.15 -30.39 7.10
CA ASP A 363 15.73 -30.77 7.29
C ASP A 363 15.30 -30.74 8.78
N ASP A 364 16.20 -31.14 9.68
CA ASP A 364 15.95 -31.16 11.12
C ASP A 364 15.99 -29.79 11.82
N GLY A 365 16.39 -28.72 11.11
CA GLY A 365 16.42 -27.35 11.65
C GLY A 365 17.48 -27.09 12.72
N SER A 366 18.35 -28.07 13.00
CA SER A 366 19.45 -27.98 13.95
C SER A 366 20.73 -27.41 13.34
N LYS A 367 20.86 -27.48 12.01
CA LYS A 367 22.08 -27.12 11.27
C LYS A 367 21.75 -26.25 10.06
N VAL A 368 22.66 -25.32 9.77
CA VAL A 368 22.59 -24.44 8.59
C VAL A 368 23.86 -24.61 7.78
N PHE A 369 23.72 -24.89 6.48
CA PHE A 369 24.83 -24.96 5.55
C PHE A 369 25.01 -23.61 4.85
N MET A 370 26.25 -23.16 4.73
CA MET A 370 26.60 -21.88 4.12
C MET A 370 27.78 -22.06 3.18
N ALA A 371 27.68 -21.46 2.00
CA ALA A 371 28.75 -21.42 1.01
C ALA A 371 29.28 -19.99 0.86
N SER A 372 30.61 -19.84 0.90
CA SER A 372 31.26 -18.54 0.98
C SER A 372 32.29 -18.33 -0.13
N CYS A 373 32.62 -17.06 -0.37
CA CYS A 373 33.74 -16.64 -1.21
C CYS A 373 35.11 -17.11 -0.69
N ASP A 374 35.19 -17.61 0.55
CA ASP A 374 36.37 -18.28 1.11
C ASP A 374 36.63 -19.66 0.47
N LYS A 375 35.85 -20.03 -0.55
CA LYS A 375 35.90 -21.30 -1.29
C LYS A 375 35.55 -22.52 -0.43
N GLN A 376 34.98 -22.30 0.74
CA GLN A 376 34.56 -23.35 1.65
C GLN A 376 33.04 -23.40 1.77
N VAL A 377 32.54 -24.60 2.02
CA VAL A 377 31.17 -24.83 2.50
C VAL A 377 31.28 -25.27 3.94
N LYS A 378 30.57 -24.61 4.84
CA LYS A 378 30.57 -24.91 6.28
C LYS A 378 29.16 -25.21 6.76
N CYS A 379 29.06 -26.13 7.70
CA CYS A 379 27.86 -26.45 8.45
C CYS A 379 27.96 -25.78 9.82
N TRP A 380 27.00 -24.93 10.13
CA TRP A 380 26.84 -24.33 11.46
C TRP A 380 25.82 -25.11 12.25
N ASP A 381 26.25 -25.68 13.37
CA ASP A 381 25.39 -26.36 14.32
C ASP A 381 24.86 -25.33 15.34
N LEU A 382 23.54 -25.16 15.36
CA LEU A 382 22.85 -24.19 16.22
C LEU A 382 22.80 -24.65 17.68
N GLY A 383 22.93 -25.95 17.95
CA GLY A 383 22.89 -26.49 19.32
C GLY A 383 24.20 -26.28 20.07
N SER A 384 25.34 -26.42 19.39
CA SER A 384 26.67 -26.21 19.96
C SER A 384 27.27 -24.83 19.63
N ASN A 385 26.61 -24.07 18.74
CA ASN A 385 27.09 -22.82 18.16
C ASN A 385 28.49 -22.93 17.53
N GLN A 386 28.80 -24.08 16.94
CA GLN A 386 30.09 -24.36 16.28
C GLN A 386 29.93 -24.51 14.77
N THR A 387 30.92 -24.04 14.01
CA THR A 387 30.99 -24.20 12.56
C THR A 387 31.99 -25.29 12.18
N ILE A 388 31.56 -26.22 11.33
CA ILE A 388 32.37 -27.33 10.83
C ILE A 388 32.54 -27.16 9.31
N GLN A 389 33.77 -27.25 8.80
CA GLN A 389 34.01 -27.25 7.35
C GLN A 389 33.56 -28.57 6.73
N VAL A 390 32.70 -28.48 5.72
CA VAL A 390 32.08 -29.64 5.04
C VAL A 390 32.72 -29.88 3.67
N ALA A 391 33.06 -28.81 2.94
CA ALA A 391 33.69 -28.92 1.62
C ALA A 391 34.63 -27.75 1.32
N GLN A 392 35.53 -27.94 0.35
CA GLN A 392 36.44 -26.92 -0.17
C GLN A 392 36.53 -27.04 -1.70
N HIS A 393 36.55 -25.90 -2.39
CA HIS A 393 36.64 -25.81 -3.84
C HIS A 393 37.80 -24.89 -4.27
N ASP A 394 38.18 -24.95 -5.55
CA ASP A 394 39.25 -24.10 -6.11
C ASP A 394 38.80 -22.65 -6.36
N ALA A 395 37.48 -22.44 -6.48
CA ALA A 395 36.82 -21.16 -6.75
C ALA A 395 35.68 -20.89 -5.75
N PRO A 396 35.20 -19.63 -5.63
CA PRO A 396 34.04 -19.28 -4.80
C PRO A 396 32.82 -20.15 -5.07
N VAL A 397 32.22 -20.70 -4.02
CA VAL A 397 31.08 -21.60 -4.14
C VAL A 397 29.80 -20.77 -4.20
N LYS A 398 29.22 -20.62 -5.40
CA LYS A 398 28.02 -19.77 -5.64
C LYS A 398 26.71 -20.42 -5.23
N CYS A 399 26.65 -21.74 -5.28
CA CYS A 399 25.47 -22.52 -4.94
C CYS A 399 25.89 -23.94 -4.55
N PHE A 400 25.14 -24.56 -3.66
CA PHE A 400 25.31 -25.96 -3.31
C PHE A 400 23.94 -26.64 -3.17
N TRP A 401 23.91 -27.95 -3.40
CA TRP A 401 22.69 -28.76 -3.37
C TRP A 401 23.04 -30.07 -2.68
N ASP A 402 22.14 -30.60 -1.85
CA ASP A 402 22.31 -31.96 -1.32
C ASP A 402 22.07 -32.96 -2.45
N THR A 403 23.17 -33.53 -2.95
CA THR A 403 23.11 -34.62 -3.90
C THR A 403 23.06 -35.92 -3.10
N ARG A 404 21.86 -36.42 -2.82
CA ARG A 404 21.66 -37.75 -2.20
C ARG A 404 22.42 -38.88 -2.94
N SER A 405 22.87 -38.62 -4.17
CA SER A 405 23.85 -39.41 -4.93
C SER A 405 24.86 -38.50 -5.63
N PRO A 406 26.12 -38.91 -5.83
CA PRO A 406 27.15 -38.08 -6.49
C PRO A 406 26.92 -37.86 -8.00
N ASN A 407 25.95 -38.55 -8.60
CA ASN A 407 25.63 -38.46 -10.02
C ASN A 407 24.42 -37.55 -10.24
N PRO A 408 24.53 -36.48 -11.04
CA PRO A 408 23.40 -35.61 -11.35
C PRO A 408 22.32 -36.40 -12.09
N ILE A 409 21.07 -36.21 -11.68
CA ILE A 409 19.90 -36.84 -12.32
C ILE A 409 19.81 -36.45 -13.80
N MET A 410 20.25 -35.23 -14.14
CA MET A 410 20.13 -34.68 -15.48
C MET A 410 21.10 -33.50 -15.68
N SER A 411 21.64 -33.31 -16.89
CA SER A 411 22.53 -32.19 -17.23
C SER A 411 22.04 -31.49 -18.50
N ILE A 412 22.07 -30.15 -18.51
CA ILE A 412 21.65 -29.30 -19.63
C ILE A 412 22.81 -28.40 -20.01
N ASN A 413 23.25 -28.46 -21.26
CA ASN A 413 24.22 -27.51 -21.81
C ASN A 413 23.48 -26.30 -22.38
N LEU A 414 23.79 -25.12 -21.85
CA LEU A 414 23.19 -23.85 -22.27
C LEU A 414 24.21 -23.04 -23.07
N ASN A 415 23.75 -22.46 -24.19
CA ASN A 415 24.61 -21.66 -25.09
C ASN A 415 24.92 -20.26 -24.52
N GLU A 416 24.21 -19.85 -23.48
CA GLU A 416 24.34 -18.55 -22.83
C GLU A 416 24.68 -18.68 -21.34
N ARG A 417 25.25 -17.61 -20.77
CA ARG A 417 25.51 -17.55 -19.33
C ARG A 417 24.20 -17.48 -18.55
N VAL A 418 24.12 -18.28 -17.49
CA VAL A 418 23.02 -18.28 -16.54
C VAL A 418 23.30 -17.29 -15.42
N TYR A 419 22.32 -16.42 -15.14
CA TYR A 419 22.41 -15.43 -14.06
C TYR A 419 21.57 -15.80 -12.84
N CYS A 420 20.45 -16.47 -13.06
CA CYS A 420 19.55 -16.96 -12.02
C CYS A 420 18.83 -18.22 -12.53
N ALA A 421 18.49 -19.12 -11.63
CA ALA A 421 17.72 -20.32 -11.94
C ALA A 421 16.92 -20.74 -10.70
N ASP A 422 15.78 -21.37 -10.93
CA ASP A 422 15.00 -22.06 -9.90
C ASP A 422 14.42 -23.35 -10.48
N VAL A 423 14.25 -24.37 -9.64
CA VAL A 423 13.82 -25.71 -10.05
C VAL A 423 12.76 -26.22 -9.10
N ASP A 424 11.61 -26.57 -9.66
CA ASP A 424 10.49 -27.13 -8.92
C ASP A 424 9.80 -28.19 -9.78
N PHE A 425 10.11 -29.46 -9.51
CA PHE A 425 9.71 -30.58 -10.36
C PHE A 425 8.19 -30.60 -10.62
N PRO A 426 7.75 -30.70 -11.89
CA PRO A 426 8.52 -31.03 -13.10
C PRO A 426 8.93 -29.82 -13.97
N MET A 427 9.16 -28.64 -13.39
CA MET A 427 9.56 -27.44 -14.14
C MET A 427 10.89 -26.89 -13.64
N ALA A 428 11.68 -26.34 -14.54
CA ALA A 428 12.85 -25.53 -14.22
C ALA A 428 12.79 -24.21 -14.99
N VAL A 429 13.24 -23.12 -14.37
CA VAL A 429 13.25 -21.80 -14.99
C VAL A 429 14.65 -21.23 -14.90
N VAL A 430 15.17 -20.71 -16.02
CA VAL A 430 16.53 -20.21 -16.14
C VAL A 430 16.52 -18.82 -16.78
N GLY A 431 17.17 -17.85 -16.12
CA GLY A 431 17.42 -16.51 -16.64
C GLY A 431 18.74 -16.46 -17.40
N LEU A 432 18.67 -16.15 -18.70
CA LEU A 432 19.82 -16.10 -19.61
C LEU A 432 20.36 -14.68 -19.80
N SER A 433 21.56 -14.59 -20.37
CA SER A 433 22.25 -13.33 -20.67
C SER A 433 21.47 -12.40 -21.61
N GLY A 434 20.69 -12.96 -22.54
CA GLY A 434 19.85 -12.23 -23.49
C GLY A 434 18.57 -11.63 -22.92
N ARG A 435 18.44 -11.50 -21.59
CA ARG A 435 17.22 -11.04 -20.87
C ARG A 435 16.01 -11.97 -20.99
N GLY A 436 16.11 -13.05 -21.76
CA GLY A 436 15.09 -14.08 -21.85
C GLY A 436 15.07 -14.97 -20.62
N ILE A 437 13.87 -15.36 -20.20
CA ILE A 437 13.62 -16.42 -19.23
C ILE A 437 13.15 -17.64 -20.01
N VAL A 438 13.84 -18.77 -19.82
CA VAL A 438 13.50 -20.04 -20.45
C VAL A 438 12.91 -20.98 -19.41
N ILE A 439 11.75 -21.55 -19.72
CA ILE A 439 11.05 -22.54 -18.91
C ILE A 439 11.30 -23.91 -19.54
N TYR A 440 11.89 -24.82 -18.78
CA TYR A 440 12.10 -26.21 -19.14
C TYR A 440 11.07 -27.09 -18.44
N SER A 441 10.52 -28.06 -19.19
CA SER A 441 9.78 -29.17 -18.62
C SER A 441 10.75 -30.34 -18.39
N LEU A 442 10.76 -30.83 -17.16
CA LEU A 442 11.56 -31.96 -16.69
C LEU A 442 10.76 -33.28 -16.74
N ASP A 443 9.53 -33.25 -17.28
CA ASP A 443 8.69 -34.45 -17.47
C ASP A 443 9.16 -35.22 -18.71
N GLY A 444 10.00 -36.24 -18.49
CA GLY A 444 10.42 -37.22 -19.50
C GLY A 444 11.92 -37.52 -19.47
N GLN A 445 12.37 -38.51 -20.25
CA GLN A 445 13.80 -38.86 -20.37
C GLN A 445 14.64 -37.78 -21.08
N THR A 446 14.00 -36.79 -21.73
CA THR A 446 14.67 -35.68 -22.43
C THR A 446 14.08 -34.34 -22.00
N ILE A 447 14.96 -33.37 -21.71
CA ILE A 447 14.56 -32.00 -21.36
C ILE A 447 13.98 -31.31 -22.59
N LYS A 448 12.80 -30.72 -22.44
CA LYS A 448 12.19 -29.90 -23.50
C LYS A 448 12.03 -28.46 -23.04
N GLU A 449 12.42 -27.51 -23.89
CA GLU A 449 12.09 -26.10 -23.72
C GLU A 449 10.56 -25.95 -23.88
N TYR A 450 9.89 -25.62 -22.78
CA TYR A 450 8.44 -25.44 -22.75
C TYR A 450 8.06 -24.07 -23.30
N LYS A 451 8.77 -23.02 -22.87
CA LYS A 451 8.49 -21.65 -23.29
C LYS A 451 9.67 -20.72 -23.03
N ARG A 452 9.95 -19.84 -23.99
CA ARG A 452 10.78 -18.65 -23.80
C ARG A 452 9.90 -17.42 -23.60
N VAL A 453 10.23 -16.62 -22.59
CA VAL A 453 9.54 -15.38 -22.26
C VAL A 453 10.57 -14.26 -22.19
N GLU A 454 10.33 -13.17 -22.92
CA GLU A 454 11.10 -11.93 -22.79
C GLU A 454 10.32 -10.96 -21.91
N PRO A 455 10.76 -10.68 -20.67
CA PRO A 455 10.06 -9.76 -19.79
C PRO A 455 10.26 -8.31 -20.24
N PRO A 456 9.35 -7.38 -19.86
CA PRO A 456 9.45 -5.95 -20.21
C PRO A 456 10.57 -5.21 -19.46
N LEU A 457 11.39 -5.90 -18.67
CA LEU A 457 12.45 -5.31 -17.85
C LEU A 457 13.65 -4.91 -18.72
N LYS A 458 14.16 -3.70 -18.48
CA LYS A 458 15.32 -3.14 -19.22
C LYS A 458 16.67 -3.75 -18.80
N TYR A 459 16.73 -4.38 -17.61
CA TYR A 459 17.96 -4.89 -17.00
C TYR A 459 17.97 -6.43 -16.93
N GLN A 460 19.16 -7.02 -16.73
CA GLN A 460 19.32 -8.48 -16.57
C GLN A 460 18.67 -8.99 -15.28
N HIS A 461 18.06 -10.18 -15.34
CA HIS A 461 17.42 -10.82 -14.19
C HIS A 461 18.48 -11.32 -13.21
N ARG A 462 18.35 -10.93 -11.94
CA ARG A 462 19.26 -11.33 -10.85
C ARG A 462 18.69 -12.47 -10.00
N CYS A 463 17.37 -12.58 -9.90
CA CYS A 463 16.69 -13.64 -9.17
C CYS A 463 15.40 -14.03 -9.89
N VAL A 464 15.05 -15.32 -9.84
CA VAL A 464 13.81 -15.91 -10.36
C VAL A 464 13.41 -17.00 -9.39
N SER A 465 12.10 -17.17 -9.15
CA SER A 465 11.59 -18.31 -8.38
C SER A 465 10.26 -18.84 -8.94
N ILE A 466 10.06 -20.16 -8.88
CA ILE A 466 8.88 -20.91 -9.31
C ILE A 466 7.93 -21.08 -8.12
N PHE A 467 6.63 -20.85 -8.37
CA PHE A 467 5.59 -20.99 -7.36
C PHE A 467 4.46 -21.89 -7.86
N LYS A 468 4.05 -22.89 -7.05
CA LYS A 468 2.88 -23.73 -7.34
C LYS A 468 1.61 -23.06 -6.82
N ASP A 469 0.79 -22.48 -7.70
CA ASP A 469 -0.60 -22.17 -7.32
C ASP A 469 -1.62 -22.29 -8.46
N LYS A 470 -2.85 -22.67 -8.08
CA LYS A 470 -3.92 -23.17 -8.94
C LYS A 470 -4.75 -22.09 -9.67
N LYS A 471 -4.35 -20.81 -9.69
CA LYS A 471 -5.13 -19.76 -10.37
C LYS A 471 -4.24 -18.70 -11.04
N LYS A 472 -4.40 -18.60 -12.37
CA LYS A 472 -3.80 -17.60 -13.26
C LYS A 472 -4.32 -16.20 -12.95
N TYR A 473 -3.44 -15.21 -12.77
CA TYR A 473 -3.79 -13.79 -12.86
C TYR A 473 -2.71 -12.97 -13.57
N ASN A 474 -3.15 -11.94 -14.31
CA ASN A 474 -2.34 -11.00 -15.06
C ASN A 474 -1.59 -10.01 -14.14
N LEU A 475 -0.34 -9.70 -14.53
CA LEU A 475 0.54 -8.71 -13.90
C LEU A 475 0.05 -7.27 -14.14
N GLN A 476 0.07 -6.45 -13.08
CA GLN A 476 0.18 -5.00 -13.15
C GLN A 476 1.36 -4.59 -12.25
N VAL A 477 2.31 -3.85 -12.82
CA VAL A 477 3.51 -3.33 -12.15
C VAL A 477 3.13 -2.05 -11.41
N LEU A 478 3.40 -1.99 -10.11
CA LEU A 478 3.40 -0.74 -9.34
C LEU A 478 4.86 -0.35 -9.08
N LEU A 479 5.21 0.87 -9.49
CA LEU A 479 6.52 1.48 -9.27
C LEU A 479 6.61 1.97 -7.83
N TRP A 480 7.60 1.52 -7.08
CA TRP A 480 8.08 2.12 -5.84
C TRP A 480 9.62 2.02 -5.81
N ASP A 481 10.27 2.89 -5.03
CA ASP A 481 11.70 3.20 -5.06
C ASP A 481 12.63 2.00 -5.32
N ILE A 482 13.46 2.16 -6.36
CA ILE A 482 14.20 1.07 -7.00
C ILE A 482 15.53 0.84 -6.29
N TYR A 483 15.52 0.02 -5.22
CA TYR A 483 16.72 -0.67 -4.77
C TYR A 483 16.77 -2.07 -5.41
N ALA A 484 17.96 -2.54 -5.76
CA ALA A 484 18.11 -3.89 -6.31
C ALA A 484 17.71 -4.93 -5.24
N VAL A 485 16.68 -5.72 -5.54
CA VAL A 485 16.31 -6.90 -4.76
C VAL A 485 17.34 -7.99 -5.06
N ASN A 486 18.08 -8.41 -4.04
CA ASN A 486 19.17 -9.37 -4.18
C ASN A 486 18.67 -10.81 -4.18
N ASP A 487 17.67 -11.12 -3.35
CA ASP A 487 17.09 -12.46 -3.26
C ASP A 487 15.61 -12.42 -2.87
N ILE A 488 14.90 -13.48 -3.22
CA ILE A 488 13.48 -13.67 -2.94
C ILE A 488 13.21 -15.12 -2.57
N ALA A 489 12.59 -15.34 -1.42
CA ALA A 489 12.23 -16.67 -0.96
C ALA A 489 10.72 -16.74 -0.68
N PHE A 490 10.09 -17.85 -1.06
CA PHE A 490 8.69 -18.12 -0.75
C PHE A 490 8.57 -19.02 0.47
N HIS A 491 7.63 -18.71 1.36
CA HIS A 491 7.29 -19.59 2.45
C HIS A 491 6.58 -20.84 1.90
N PRO A 492 7.03 -22.07 2.21
CA PRO A 492 6.53 -23.30 1.59
C PRO A 492 5.04 -23.59 1.89
N ILE A 493 4.51 -23.11 3.03
CA ILE A 493 3.12 -23.34 3.46
C ILE A 493 2.22 -22.11 3.44
N HIS A 494 2.69 -20.96 3.95
CA HIS A 494 1.83 -19.80 4.23
C HIS A 494 1.61 -18.84 3.06
N GLY A 495 2.21 -19.07 1.89
CA GLY A 495 2.02 -18.21 0.72
C GLY A 495 2.56 -16.78 0.89
N THR A 496 3.32 -16.52 1.96
CA THR A 496 4.07 -15.28 2.15
C THR A 496 5.40 -15.36 1.42
N LEU A 497 5.93 -14.23 0.97
CA LEU A 497 7.27 -14.15 0.38
C LEU A 497 8.12 -13.14 1.15
N ALA A 498 9.41 -13.41 1.23
CA ALA A 498 10.40 -12.50 1.77
C ALA A 498 11.27 -11.96 0.64
N THR A 499 11.48 -10.65 0.61
CA THR A 499 12.42 -9.99 -0.30
C THR A 499 13.54 -9.36 0.52
N VAL A 500 14.77 -9.48 0.03
CA VAL A 500 15.93 -8.81 0.63
C VAL A 500 16.58 -7.87 -0.37
N GLY A 501 16.92 -6.67 0.08
CA GLY A 501 17.38 -5.59 -0.80
C GLY A 501 18.77 -5.06 -0.45
N SER A 502 19.31 -4.30 -1.40
CA SER A 502 20.54 -3.52 -1.22
C SER A 502 20.39 -2.35 -0.25
N ASP A 503 19.17 -2.08 0.22
CA ASP A 503 18.81 -1.10 1.26
C ASP A 503 19.04 -1.63 2.69
N GLY A 504 19.62 -2.83 2.83
CA GLY A 504 19.88 -3.46 4.12
C GLY A 504 18.61 -3.89 4.85
N ARG A 505 17.45 -3.93 4.15
CA ARG A 505 16.17 -4.32 4.73
C ARG A 505 15.69 -5.64 4.14
N TYR A 506 14.99 -6.39 4.97
CA TYR A 506 14.15 -7.49 4.52
C TYR A 506 12.69 -7.13 4.70
N SER A 507 11.85 -7.52 3.74
CA SER A 507 10.42 -7.26 3.77
C SER A 507 9.64 -8.53 3.51
N PHE A 508 8.63 -8.76 4.34
CA PHE A 508 7.63 -9.78 4.15
C PHE A 508 6.48 -9.22 3.34
N TRP A 509 5.95 -10.04 2.44
CA TRP A 509 4.84 -9.70 1.59
C TRP A 509 3.82 -10.81 1.61
N ASP A 510 2.56 -10.41 1.61
CA ASP A 510 1.44 -11.30 1.36
C ASP A 510 1.19 -11.33 -0.15
N LYS A 511 1.31 -12.51 -0.76
CA LYS A 511 1.12 -12.66 -2.21
C LYS A 511 -0.32 -12.38 -2.63
N ASP A 512 -1.28 -12.75 -1.78
CA ASP A 512 -2.71 -12.74 -2.10
C ASP A 512 -3.29 -11.34 -1.90
N ALA A 513 -2.86 -10.66 -0.83
CA ALA A 513 -3.19 -9.26 -0.59
C ALA A 513 -2.33 -8.28 -1.40
N ARG A 514 -1.17 -8.72 -1.93
CA ARG A 514 -0.16 -7.89 -2.62
C ARG A 514 0.32 -6.71 -1.77
N THR A 515 0.30 -6.89 -0.46
CA THR A 515 0.69 -5.88 0.51
C THR A 515 1.96 -6.31 1.22
N LYS A 516 2.80 -5.33 1.51
CA LYS A 516 3.93 -5.52 2.39
C LYS A 516 3.40 -5.75 3.81
N LEU A 517 3.68 -6.91 4.39
CA LEU A 517 3.25 -7.27 5.73
C LEU A 517 4.11 -6.60 6.79
N LYS A 518 5.43 -6.65 6.60
CA LYS A 518 6.39 -6.17 7.58
C LYS A 518 7.70 -5.83 6.90
N THR A 519 8.35 -4.76 7.35
CA THR A 519 9.71 -4.38 6.94
C THR A 519 10.58 -4.35 8.17
N SER A 520 11.80 -4.86 8.03
CA SER A 520 12.81 -4.73 9.07
C SER A 520 13.34 -3.30 9.16
N GLU A 521 13.94 -2.97 10.30
CA GLU A 521 14.83 -1.83 10.38
C GLU A 521 15.98 -1.98 9.37
N PRO A 522 16.50 -0.86 8.83
CA PRO A 522 17.67 -0.90 7.95
C PRO A 522 18.86 -1.45 8.73
N MET A 523 19.45 -2.53 8.23
CA MET A 523 20.76 -2.96 8.70
C MET A 523 21.83 -2.13 8.01
N ASP A 524 22.99 -1.97 8.66
CA ASP A 524 24.10 -1.16 8.16
C ASP A 524 24.68 -1.67 6.83
N GLN A 525 24.29 -2.88 6.40
CA GLN A 525 24.81 -3.54 5.22
C GLN A 525 23.72 -4.20 4.36
N PRO A 526 23.91 -4.30 3.04
CA PRO A 526 22.96 -4.92 2.12
C PRO A 526 22.81 -6.43 2.39
N ILE A 527 21.57 -6.91 2.34
CA ILE A 527 21.23 -8.32 2.55
C ILE A 527 21.20 -9.01 1.20
N THR A 528 21.88 -10.16 1.08
CA THR A 528 22.16 -10.77 -0.23
C THR A 528 21.51 -12.11 -0.49
N LYS A 529 21.10 -12.82 0.57
CA LYS A 529 20.43 -14.12 0.47
C LYS A 529 19.42 -14.27 1.60
N CYS A 530 18.29 -14.92 1.33
CA CYS A 530 17.32 -15.31 2.36
C CYS A 530 16.76 -16.71 2.10
N CYS A 531 16.48 -17.46 3.16
CA CYS A 531 15.87 -18.78 3.07
C CYS A 531 14.91 -19.04 4.24
N PHE A 532 13.81 -19.74 3.97
CA PHE A 532 12.81 -20.15 4.97
C PHE A 532 13.10 -21.57 5.50
N TYR A 533 12.80 -21.80 6.78
CA TYR A 533 12.83 -23.14 7.37
C TYR A 533 11.43 -23.74 7.54
N GLY A 534 11.12 -24.80 6.79
CA GLY A 534 10.03 -25.75 7.11
C GLY A 534 8.64 -25.13 7.35
N LYS A 535 7.84 -25.78 8.21
CA LYS A 535 6.44 -25.38 8.54
C LYS A 535 6.32 -24.12 9.41
N TRP A 536 7.42 -23.44 9.71
CA TRP A 536 7.48 -22.44 10.77
C TRP A 536 7.98 -21.09 10.25
N THR A 537 7.67 -20.02 10.98
CA THR A 537 7.95 -18.61 10.66
C THR A 537 9.43 -18.21 10.69
N ASN A 538 10.35 -19.17 10.66
CA ASN A 538 11.77 -18.93 10.87
C ASN A 538 12.50 -18.67 9.55
N ILE A 539 13.39 -17.69 9.58
CA ILE A 539 14.14 -17.21 8.41
C ILE A 539 15.63 -17.12 8.76
N CYS A 540 16.47 -17.40 7.77
CA CYS A 540 17.89 -17.06 7.83
C CYS A 540 18.15 -15.86 6.91
N LEU A 541 18.82 -14.82 7.43
CA LEU A 541 19.16 -13.58 6.73
C LEU A 541 20.66 -13.33 6.80
N LEU A 542 21.25 -12.95 5.67
CA LEU A 542 22.70 -12.79 5.53
C LEU A 542 23.08 -11.46 4.88
N SER A 543 23.97 -10.72 5.53
CA SER A 543 24.51 -9.43 5.09
C SER A 543 25.94 -9.57 4.55
N ILE A 544 26.29 -8.82 3.51
CA ILE A 544 27.66 -8.81 2.95
C ILE A 544 28.50 -7.68 3.56
N ILE A 545 29.64 -8.06 4.14
CA ILE A 545 30.78 -7.15 4.36
C ILE A 545 31.48 -6.95 3.00
N ARG A 546 31.48 -5.71 2.50
CA ARG A 546 32.33 -5.30 1.40
C ARG A 546 33.71 -4.95 1.97
N LEU A 547 34.70 -5.84 1.81
CA LEU A 547 36.10 -5.43 1.88
C LEU A 547 36.43 -4.72 0.57
N VAL A 548 37.08 -3.56 0.66
CA VAL A 548 37.67 -2.80 -0.46
C VAL A 548 38.63 -3.68 -1.25
#